data_AF-A0ABC8VSV9-F1
#
_entry.id   AF-A0ABC8VSV9-F1
#
_cell.length_a   1.000
_cell.length_b   1.000
_cell.length_c   1.000
_cell.angle_alpha   90.00
_cell.angle_beta   90.00
_cell.angle_gamma   90.00
#
_symmetry.space_group_name_H-M   'P 1'
#
loop_
_entity.id
_entity.type
_entity.pdbx_description
1 polymer ?
#
loop_
_entity_poly.entity_id
_entity_poly.type
_entity_poly.pdbx_seq_one_letter_code
_entity_poly.pdbx_strand_id
1 'polypeptide(L)'
;MASSPALLLLVLIAAAAMAPQPSSAVDPVGTYCAKNFTSAQTQASISQVLAALVPRASAAYYATATAGTGSSAIWGLAQCRGDIPSSDCALCISAAAKEAASSCRGQADVRLWYDYCFLRYTDTDFLGLPDTGYTLILINTMNASDPAAFDRAERKLMARVAAEAGDAAAGGLVRETARFGSDTTIYGLGWCTKDITAADCGLCVAQAVAELPTYCQFRRGCRVLYSSCMARYETYPFFFPVSGAAAADSHAGEYEKVILNHT
;
A
#
# COMPACT_ATOMS: atom_id res chain seq x y z
N MET A 1 -59.05 -37.33 28.12
CA MET A 1 -59.48 -36.77 26.82
C MET A 1 -58.45 -35.74 26.42
N ALA A 2 -57.72 -36.03 25.35
CA ALA A 2 -56.56 -35.28 24.90
C ALA A 2 -57.00 -34.04 24.09
N SER A 3 -56.36 -32.90 24.35
CA SER A 3 -56.51 -31.69 23.55
C SER A 3 -55.12 -31.05 23.39
N SER A 4 -54.63 -31.05 22.15
CA SER A 4 -53.31 -30.61 21.70
C SER A 4 -53.00 -29.14 22.01
N PRO A 5 -51.72 -28.76 22.22
CA PRO A 5 -51.29 -27.40 22.00
C PRO A 5 -50.46 -27.27 20.71
N ALA A 6 -50.99 -26.41 19.84
CA ALA A 6 -50.32 -25.43 19.00
C ALA A 6 -48.89 -25.72 18.47
N LEU A 7 -48.84 -25.87 17.15
CA LEU A 7 -47.70 -25.78 16.25
C LEU A 7 -46.95 -24.43 16.45
N LEU A 8 -45.75 -24.44 17.03
CA LEU A 8 -44.82 -23.30 16.95
C LEU A 8 -43.96 -23.45 15.69
N LEU A 9 -44.26 -22.68 14.65
CA LEU A 9 -43.34 -22.45 13.54
C LEU A 9 -42.22 -21.51 14.02
N LEU A 10 -41.03 -22.05 14.26
CA LEU A 10 -39.81 -21.24 14.42
C LEU A 10 -39.34 -20.77 13.03
N VAL A 11 -39.53 -19.48 12.75
CA VAL A 11 -38.92 -18.81 11.61
C VAL A 11 -37.44 -18.58 11.96
N LEU A 12 -36.56 -19.42 11.41
CA LEU A 12 -35.11 -19.20 11.42
C LEU A 12 -34.80 -18.04 10.46
N ILE A 13 -34.76 -16.82 10.99
CA ILE A 13 -34.13 -15.71 10.29
C ILE A 13 -32.62 -15.97 10.36
N ALA A 14 -32.07 -16.50 9.27
CA ALA A 14 -30.62 -16.54 9.09
C ALA A 14 -30.13 -15.09 9.04
N ALA A 15 -29.64 -14.59 10.17
CA ALA A 15 -28.81 -13.40 10.19
C ALA A 15 -27.55 -13.72 9.39
N ALA A 16 -27.51 -13.29 8.13
CA ALA A 16 -26.26 -13.23 7.41
C ALA A 16 -25.35 -12.30 8.21
N ALA A 17 -24.36 -12.87 8.88
CA ALA A 17 -23.27 -12.08 9.44
C ALA A 17 -22.63 -11.35 8.25
N MET A 18 -22.88 -10.05 8.10
CA MET A 18 -22.01 -9.20 7.28
C MET A 18 -20.62 -9.34 7.89
N ALA A 19 -19.77 -10.14 7.26
CA ALA A 19 -18.35 -10.08 7.52
C ALA A 19 -17.92 -8.61 7.35
N PRO A 20 -17.18 -8.01 8.28
CA PRO A 20 -16.63 -6.67 8.08
C PRO A 20 -15.89 -6.67 6.75
N GLN A 21 -16.33 -5.82 5.82
CA GLN A 21 -15.59 -5.63 4.58
C GLN A 21 -14.19 -5.14 4.98
N PRO A 22 -13.09 -5.72 4.44
CA PRO A 22 -11.76 -5.20 4.69
C PRO A 22 -11.64 -3.85 3.95
N SER A 23 -12.12 -2.76 4.57
CA SER A 23 -12.10 -1.40 3.99
C SER A 23 -10.69 -1.00 3.52
N SER A 24 -9.64 -1.43 4.23
CA SER A 24 -8.25 -1.14 3.86
C SER A 24 -7.77 -1.78 2.55
N ALA A 25 -8.44 -2.81 2.03
CA ALA A 25 -8.03 -3.46 0.78
C ALA A 25 -8.54 -2.73 -0.47
N VAL A 26 -9.59 -1.91 -0.35
CA VAL A 26 -10.38 -1.43 -1.49
C VAL A 26 -10.41 0.09 -1.65
N ASP A 27 -9.92 0.84 -0.66
CA ASP A 27 -9.80 2.29 -0.73
C ASP A 27 -8.35 2.71 -1.06
N PRO A 28 -8.13 3.54 -2.11
CA PRO A 28 -6.79 4.00 -2.45
C PRO A 28 -6.26 4.98 -1.39
N VAL A 29 -5.03 4.74 -0.93
CA VAL A 29 -4.25 5.69 -0.12
C VAL A 29 -3.85 6.91 -0.96
N GLY A 30 -3.58 6.68 -2.25
CA GLY A 30 -3.26 7.74 -3.19
C GLY A 30 -3.48 7.32 -4.64
N THR A 31 -3.91 8.29 -5.44
CA THR A 31 -4.10 8.15 -6.88
C THR A 31 -3.33 9.25 -7.59
N TYR A 32 -2.50 8.86 -8.55
CA TYR A 32 -1.83 9.75 -9.49
C TYR A 32 -2.17 9.30 -10.91
N CYS A 33 -2.67 10.24 -11.72
CA CYS A 33 -2.93 10.01 -13.13
C CYS A 33 -2.38 11.19 -13.95
N ALA A 34 -1.59 10.91 -14.97
CA ALA A 34 -0.98 11.90 -15.85
C ALA A 34 -0.79 11.37 -17.27
N LYS A 35 -0.26 12.23 -18.15
CA LYS A 35 -0.02 11.99 -19.57
C LYS A 35 -1.31 11.60 -20.33
N ASN A 36 -2.10 12.62 -20.66
CA ASN A 36 -3.28 12.45 -21.51
C ASN A 36 -2.92 11.76 -22.84
N PHE A 37 -3.73 10.80 -23.27
CA PHE A 37 -3.65 10.21 -24.60
C PHE A 37 -5.02 10.15 -25.28
N THR A 38 -5.03 10.05 -26.61
CA THR A 38 -6.26 9.94 -27.41
C THR A 38 -6.27 8.71 -28.33
N SER A 39 -5.15 8.00 -28.43
CA SER A 39 -5.00 6.81 -29.28
C SER A 39 -5.79 5.61 -28.76
N ALA A 40 -6.64 5.04 -29.62
CA ALA A 40 -7.35 3.79 -29.33
C ALA A 40 -6.38 2.60 -29.15
N GLN A 41 -5.24 2.60 -29.83
CA GLN A 41 -4.19 1.59 -29.66
C GLN A 41 -3.53 1.68 -28.28
N THR A 42 -3.34 2.90 -27.75
CA THR A 42 -2.83 3.10 -26.39
C THR A 42 -3.84 2.59 -25.36
N GLN A 43 -5.13 2.92 -25.53
CA GLN A 43 -6.20 2.37 -24.68
C GLN A 43 -6.22 0.84 -24.71
N ALA A 44 -6.09 0.23 -25.90
CA ALA A 44 -6.05 -1.22 -26.04
C ALA A 44 -4.83 -1.84 -25.33
N SER A 45 -3.67 -1.19 -25.41
CA SER A 45 -2.44 -1.64 -24.74
C SER A 45 -2.56 -1.55 -23.22
N ILE A 46 -3.13 -0.46 -22.68
CA ILE A 46 -3.46 -0.36 -21.25
C ILE A 46 -4.40 -1.49 -20.81
N SER A 47 -5.47 -1.74 -21.58
CA SER A 47 -6.42 -2.81 -21.27
C SER A 47 -5.75 -4.20 -21.27
N GLN A 48 -4.83 -4.46 -22.20
CA GLN A 48 -4.05 -5.71 -22.25
C GLN A 48 -3.11 -5.84 -21.05
N VAL A 49 -2.40 -4.77 -20.68
CA VAL A 49 -1.54 -4.73 -19.49
C VAL A 49 -2.35 -5.02 -18.23
N LEU A 50 -3.48 -4.33 -18.01
CA LEU A 50 -4.33 -4.56 -16.84
C LEU A 50 -4.90 -5.98 -16.83
N ALA A 51 -5.37 -6.51 -17.97
CA ALA A 51 -5.88 -7.87 -18.09
C ALA A 51 -4.82 -8.94 -17.80
N ALA A 52 -3.54 -8.66 -18.08
CA ALA A 52 -2.43 -9.54 -17.73
C ALA A 52 -2.02 -9.42 -16.26
N LEU A 53 -1.94 -8.19 -15.74
CA LEU A 53 -1.49 -7.90 -14.37
C LEU A 53 -2.44 -8.48 -13.32
N VAL A 54 -3.75 -8.27 -13.46
CA VAL A 54 -4.73 -8.66 -12.43
C VAL A 54 -4.64 -10.15 -12.04
N PRO A 55 -4.80 -11.11 -12.97
CA PRO A 55 -4.75 -12.53 -12.59
C PRO A 55 -3.34 -12.96 -12.14
N ARG A 56 -2.27 -12.43 -12.75
CA ARG A 56 -0.89 -12.84 -12.43
C ARG A 56 -0.47 -12.33 -11.05
N ALA A 57 -0.68 -11.05 -10.74
CA ALA A 57 -0.32 -10.48 -9.45
C ALA A 57 -1.21 -11.02 -8.33
N SER A 58 -2.50 -11.28 -8.59
CA SER A 58 -3.39 -11.92 -7.60
C SER A 58 -2.91 -13.32 -7.21
N ALA A 59 -2.32 -14.08 -8.15
CA ALA A 59 -1.83 -15.43 -7.90
C ALA A 59 -0.40 -15.45 -7.33
N ALA A 60 0.49 -14.59 -7.83
CA ALA A 60 1.93 -14.62 -7.54
C ALA A 60 2.39 -13.47 -6.63
N TYR A 61 1.47 -12.63 -6.13
CA TYR A 61 1.72 -11.38 -5.38
C TYR A 61 2.49 -10.30 -6.15
N TYR A 62 2.90 -10.58 -7.38
CA TYR A 62 3.70 -9.70 -8.20
C TYR A 62 3.56 -10.08 -9.66
N ALA A 63 3.43 -9.09 -10.53
CA ALA A 63 3.52 -9.29 -11.97
C ALA A 63 3.98 -8.02 -12.66
N THR A 64 4.65 -8.21 -13.79
CA THR A 64 4.87 -7.18 -14.81
C THR A 64 4.15 -7.57 -16.09
N ALA A 65 3.80 -6.58 -16.90
CA ALA A 65 3.22 -6.78 -18.21
C ALA A 65 3.56 -5.61 -19.14
N THR A 66 3.70 -5.93 -20.42
CA THR A 66 3.90 -4.93 -21.47
C THR A 66 2.96 -5.22 -22.63
N ALA A 67 2.52 -4.16 -23.31
CA ALA A 67 1.67 -4.25 -24.49
C ALA A 67 1.90 -3.05 -25.42
N GLY A 68 1.60 -3.21 -26.69
CA GLY A 68 1.79 -2.16 -27.69
C GLY A 68 3.24 -2.02 -28.17
N THR A 69 3.47 -1.09 -29.10
CA THR A 69 4.79 -0.81 -29.68
C THR A 69 4.90 0.68 -30.02
N GLY A 70 6.12 1.22 -30.07
CA GLY A 70 6.33 2.63 -30.38
C GLY A 70 5.53 3.54 -29.44
N SER A 71 4.74 4.45 -29.99
CA SER A 71 3.95 5.43 -29.21
C SER A 71 2.73 4.84 -28.50
N SER A 72 2.41 3.55 -28.67
CA SER A 72 1.35 2.87 -27.90
C SER A 72 1.89 1.87 -26.88
N ALA A 73 3.21 1.80 -26.71
CA ALA A 73 3.82 0.92 -25.73
C ALA A 73 3.41 1.33 -24.31
N ILE A 74 3.02 0.35 -23.49
CA ILE A 74 2.67 0.52 -22.09
C ILE A 74 3.42 -0.53 -21.29
N TRP A 75 4.08 -0.08 -20.23
CA TRP A 75 4.78 -0.90 -19.25
C TRP A 75 4.01 -0.84 -17.95
N GLY A 76 3.81 -1.98 -17.29
CA GLY A 76 3.04 -2.05 -16.07
C GLY A 76 3.58 -3.05 -15.06
N LEU A 77 3.29 -2.77 -13.79
CA LEU A 77 3.64 -3.55 -12.62
C LEU A 77 2.47 -3.53 -11.64
N ALA A 78 2.21 -4.68 -11.04
CA ALA A 78 1.24 -4.82 -9.96
C ALA A 78 1.84 -5.69 -8.86
N GLN A 79 1.74 -5.25 -7.61
CA GLN A 79 2.36 -5.93 -6.48
C GLN A 79 1.53 -5.84 -5.22
N CYS A 80 1.35 -6.97 -4.53
CA CYS A 80 0.80 -7.04 -3.20
C CYS A 80 1.90 -6.97 -2.14
N ARG A 81 1.56 -6.49 -0.95
CA ARG A 81 2.44 -6.59 0.22
C ARG A 81 2.56 -8.07 0.62
N GLY A 82 3.77 -8.54 0.89
CA GLY A 82 4.05 -9.98 1.05
C GLY A 82 3.50 -10.64 2.32
N ASP A 83 2.95 -9.86 3.26
CA ASP A 83 2.45 -10.32 4.55
C ASP A 83 0.93 -10.53 4.59
N ILE A 84 0.18 -10.16 3.54
CA ILE A 84 -1.28 -10.22 3.55
C ILE A 84 -1.83 -11.58 3.04
N PRO A 85 -3.06 -11.97 3.44
CA PRO A 85 -3.76 -13.11 2.86
C PRO A 85 -3.94 -13.01 1.34
N SER A 86 -3.94 -14.14 0.64
CA SER A 86 -4.06 -14.17 -0.83
C SER A 86 -5.39 -13.62 -1.34
N SER A 87 -6.46 -13.77 -0.56
CA SER A 87 -7.77 -13.15 -0.82
C SER A 87 -7.68 -11.63 -0.82
N ASP A 88 -6.96 -11.05 0.14
CA ASP A 88 -6.82 -9.60 0.29
C ASP A 88 -5.93 -9.03 -0.82
N CYS A 89 -4.90 -9.78 -1.22
CA CYS A 89 -4.10 -9.47 -2.40
C CYS A 89 -4.98 -9.39 -3.66
N ALA A 90 -5.78 -10.44 -3.94
CA ALA A 90 -6.63 -10.48 -5.11
C ALA A 90 -7.69 -9.36 -5.13
N LEU A 91 -8.27 -9.05 -3.96
CA LEU A 91 -9.21 -7.93 -3.81
C LEU A 91 -8.53 -6.59 -4.09
N CYS A 92 -7.34 -6.35 -3.51
CA CYS A 92 -6.62 -5.09 -3.69
C CYS A 92 -6.20 -4.85 -5.14
N ILE A 93 -5.62 -5.86 -5.81
CA ILE A 93 -5.22 -5.73 -7.22
C ILE A 93 -6.42 -5.47 -8.12
N SER A 94 -7.55 -6.14 -7.85
CA SER A 94 -8.80 -5.93 -8.60
C SER A 94 -9.36 -4.53 -8.38
N ALA A 95 -9.34 -4.02 -7.15
CA ALA A 95 -9.77 -2.67 -6.82
C ALA A 95 -8.89 -1.61 -7.50
N ALA A 96 -7.57 -1.76 -7.42
CA ALA A 96 -6.63 -0.86 -8.09
C ALA A 96 -6.82 -0.85 -9.63
N ALA A 97 -6.99 -2.02 -10.25
CA ALA A 97 -7.24 -2.08 -11.70
C ALA A 97 -8.57 -1.42 -12.10
N LYS A 98 -9.61 -1.55 -11.27
CA LYS A 98 -10.89 -0.86 -11.47
C LYS A 98 -10.73 0.65 -11.35
N GLU A 99 -10.03 1.13 -10.31
CA GLU A 99 -9.74 2.56 -10.10
C GLU A 99 -8.94 3.15 -11.28
N ALA A 100 -7.96 2.41 -11.80
CA ALA A 100 -7.23 2.81 -12.98
C ALA A 100 -8.13 2.95 -14.22
N ALA A 101 -9.08 2.05 -14.40
CA ALA A 101 -10.00 2.05 -15.55
C ALA A 101 -11.11 3.11 -15.43
N SER A 102 -11.46 3.54 -14.21
CA SER A 102 -12.46 4.58 -13.97
C SER A 102 -11.83 5.95 -13.80
N SER A 103 -11.12 6.18 -12.70
CA SER A 103 -10.70 7.52 -12.25
C SER A 103 -9.53 8.06 -13.04
N CYS A 104 -8.66 7.18 -13.54
CA CYS A 104 -7.53 7.53 -14.41
C CYS A 104 -7.82 7.30 -15.91
N ARG A 105 -9.09 7.27 -16.33
CA ARG A 105 -9.43 7.05 -17.74
C ARG A 105 -8.77 8.10 -18.64
N GLY A 106 -8.12 7.64 -19.72
CA GLY A 106 -7.44 8.50 -20.70
C GLY A 106 -6.03 8.98 -20.28
N GLN A 107 -5.48 8.42 -19.21
CA GLN A 107 -4.13 8.73 -18.70
C GLN A 107 -3.16 7.59 -19.01
N ALA A 108 -1.96 7.91 -19.46
CA ALA A 108 -0.91 6.97 -19.83
C ALA A 108 0.23 6.90 -18.81
N ASP A 109 0.11 7.57 -17.66
CA ASP A 109 0.99 7.42 -16.51
C ASP A 109 0.14 7.38 -15.23
N VAL A 110 0.01 6.19 -14.65
CA VAL A 110 -0.87 5.93 -13.50
C VAL A 110 -0.10 5.23 -12.41
N ARG A 111 -0.27 5.71 -11.18
CA ARG A 111 0.27 5.11 -9.95
C ARG A 111 -0.85 5.10 -8.90
N LEU A 112 -1.13 3.93 -8.36
CA LEU A 112 -2.19 3.70 -7.38
C LEU A 112 -1.60 3.01 -6.16
N TRP A 113 -1.60 3.72 -5.04
CA TRP A 113 -1.13 3.21 -3.76
C TRP A 113 -2.33 2.79 -2.92
N TYR A 114 -2.34 1.53 -2.49
CA TYR A 114 -3.26 0.98 -1.51
C TYR A 114 -2.46 0.51 -0.29
N ASP A 115 -3.14 0.25 0.83
CA ASP A 115 -2.46 -0.33 2.01
C ASP A 115 -1.82 -1.69 1.69
N TYR A 116 -2.48 -2.47 0.84
CA TYR A 116 -2.15 -3.88 0.59
C TYR A 116 -1.50 -4.12 -0.78
N CYS A 117 -1.54 -3.16 -1.69
CA CYS A 117 -0.98 -3.33 -3.03
C CYS A 117 -0.59 -2.00 -3.68
N PHE A 118 0.18 -2.11 -4.75
CA PHE A 118 0.57 -1.02 -5.62
C PHE A 118 0.35 -1.43 -7.07
N LEU A 119 -0.24 -0.55 -7.87
CA LEU A 119 -0.41 -0.73 -9.31
C LEU A 119 0.14 0.49 -10.03
N ARG A 120 1.01 0.25 -11.01
CA ARG A 120 1.59 1.28 -11.86
C ARG A 120 1.57 0.86 -13.31
N TYR A 121 1.27 1.79 -14.20
CA TYR A 121 1.64 1.68 -15.60
C TYR A 121 2.05 3.02 -16.19
N THR A 122 2.94 3.01 -17.17
CA THR A 122 3.26 4.20 -17.95
C THR A 122 3.65 3.87 -19.39
N ASP A 123 3.69 4.89 -20.26
CA ASP A 123 4.15 4.84 -21.65
C ASP A 123 5.69 4.79 -21.81
N THR A 124 6.42 4.82 -20.69
CA THR A 124 7.88 4.80 -20.64
C THR A 124 8.35 3.56 -19.87
N ASP A 125 9.37 2.87 -20.36
CA ASP A 125 9.93 1.74 -19.62
C ASP A 125 10.54 2.20 -18.29
N PHE A 126 10.01 1.69 -17.18
CA PHE A 126 10.46 2.00 -15.82
C PHE A 126 10.94 0.75 -15.08
N LEU A 127 10.83 -0.44 -15.68
CA LEU A 127 11.04 -1.68 -14.94
C LEU A 127 12.50 -1.82 -14.54
N GLY A 128 12.73 -1.97 -13.24
CA GLY A 128 14.07 -2.09 -12.67
C GLY A 128 14.80 -0.76 -12.47
N LEU A 129 14.10 0.36 -12.66
CA LEU A 129 14.61 1.69 -12.37
C LEU A 129 13.97 2.25 -11.08
N PRO A 130 14.76 2.63 -10.06
CA PRO A 130 14.20 3.27 -8.87
C PRO A 130 13.62 4.64 -9.21
N ASP A 131 12.39 4.91 -8.73
CA ASP A 131 11.66 6.15 -8.97
C ASP A 131 11.17 6.75 -7.65
N THR A 132 11.85 7.82 -7.25
CA THR A 132 11.51 8.72 -6.13
C THR A 132 11.07 10.11 -6.62
N GLY A 133 10.69 10.25 -7.89
CA GLY A 133 10.35 11.53 -8.51
C GLY A 133 9.00 12.10 -8.07
N TYR A 134 8.08 11.23 -7.64
CA TYR A 134 6.79 11.61 -7.07
C TYR A 134 6.67 11.06 -5.66
N THR A 135 6.38 11.94 -4.70
CA THR A 135 6.29 11.60 -3.29
C THR A 135 4.91 11.94 -2.77
N LEU A 136 4.25 10.95 -2.19
CA LEU A 136 3.05 11.16 -1.39
C LEU A 136 3.38 10.94 0.08
N ILE A 137 3.22 11.99 0.89
CA ILE A 137 3.43 11.94 2.34
C ILE A 137 2.07 12.03 3.05
N LEU A 138 1.78 11.07 3.93
CA LEU A 138 0.64 11.11 4.83
C LEU A 138 1.12 11.30 6.26
N ILE A 139 0.70 12.39 6.88
CA ILE A 139 1.19 12.86 8.17
C ILE A 139 0.07 12.68 9.20
N ASN A 140 0.30 11.89 10.24
CA ASN A 140 -0.70 11.74 11.31
C ASN A 140 -0.90 13.10 12.00
N THR A 141 -2.14 13.55 12.13
CA THR A 141 -2.44 14.87 12.71
C THR A 141 -2.18 14.95 14.21
N MET A 142 -2.01 13.80 14.88
CA MET A 142 -1.75 13.71 16.30
C MET A 142 -0.27 13.56 16.62
N ASN A 143 0.14 14.27 17.68
CA ASN A 143 1.50 14.18 18.20
C ASN A 143 1.68 12.98 19.13
N ALA A 144 2.93 12.55 19.30
CA ALA A 144 3.31 11.62 20.36
C ALA A 144 3.33 12.32 21.73
N SER A 145 3.12 11.56 22.81
CA SER A 145 3.01 12.10 24.18
C SER A 145 4.29 12.72 24.73
N ASP A 146 5.46 12.17 24.38
CA ASP A 146 6.78 12.78 24.60
C ASP A 146 7.48 12.92 23.24
N PRO A 147 7.26 14.05 22.54
CA PRO A 147 7.64 14.19 21.14
C PRO A 147 9.14 14.00 20.88
N ALA A 148 9.99 14.62 21.69
CA ALA A 148 11.43 14.58 21.46
C ALA A 148 12.01 13.18 21.74
N ALA A 149 11.51 12.48 22.76
CA ALA A 149 11.92 11.10 23.01
C ALA A 149 11.37 10.15 21.94
N PHE A 150 10.12 10.36 21.49
CA PHE A 150 9.49 9.56 20.46
C PHE A 150 10.28 9.64 19.15
N ASP A 151 10.58 10.84 18.68
CA ASP A 151 11.34 11.03 17.45
C ASP A 151 12.74 10.38 17.52
N ARG A 152 13.38 10.34 18.69
CA ARG A 152 14.67 9.62 18.85
C ARG A 152 14.49 8.10 18.72
N ALA A 153 13.38 7.56 19.23
CA ALA A 153 13.08 6.14 19.14
C ALA A 153 12.66 5.75 17.71
N GLU A 154 11.79 6.55 17.10
CA GLU A 154 11.34 6.43 15.71
C GLU A 154 12.53 6.47 14.74
N ARG A 155 13.41 7.49 14.83
CA ARG A 155 14.59 7.58 13.95
C ARG A 155 15.49 6.35 14.05
N LYS A 156 15.70 5.82 15.25
CA LYS A 156 16.50 4.59 15.46
C LYS A 156 15.83 3.36 14.86
N LEU A 157 14.49 3.28 14.94
CA LEU A 157 13.70 2.22 14.34
C LEU A 157 13.78 2.28 12.81
N MET A 158 13.47 3.43 12.23
CA MET A 158 13.44 3.61 10.78
C MET A 158 14.82 3.54 10.12
N ALA A 159 15.89 3.89 10.85
CA ALA A 159 17.25 3.62 10.40
C ALA A 159 17.55 2.11 10.25
N ARG A 160 17.05 1.26 11.16
CA ARG A 160 17.17 -0.20 11.02
C ARG A 160 16.35 -0.71 9.84
N VAL A 161 15.12 -0.20 9.68
CA VAL A 161 14.26 -0.53 8.54
C VAL A 161 14.97 -0.24 7.22
N ALA A 162 15.58 0.94 7.07
CA ALA A 162 16.31 1.31 5.87
C ALA A 162 17.56 0.45 5.64
N ALA A 163 18.31 0.13 6.70
CA ALA A 163 19.49 -0.71 6.59
C ALA A 163 19.16 -2.14 6.15
N GLU A 164 18.10 -2.75 6.73
CA GLU A 164 17.67 -4.10 6.40
C GLU A 164 16.99 -4.18 5.02
N ALA A 165 16.38 -3.09 4.54
CA ALA A 165 15.79 -3.06 3.19
C ALA A 165 16.83 -3.26 2.09
N GLY A 166 18.10 -2.94 2.38
CA GLY A 166 19.25 -3.21 1.51
C GLY A 166 19.69 -4.68 1.45
N ASP A 167 19.16 -5.54 2.32
CA ASP A 167 19.50 -6.96 2.38
C ASP A 167 18.61 -7.75 1.42
N ALA A 168 19.22 -8.55 0.54
CA ALA A 168 18.51 -9.45 -0.34
C ALA A 168 17.63 -10.46 0.41
N ALA A 169 18.03 -10.85 1.63
CA ALA A 169 17.26 -11.76 2.48
C ALA A 169 15.92 -11.17 2.93
N ALA A 170 15.79 -9.84 2.99
CA ALA A 170 14.54 -9.16 3.36
C ALA A 170 13.47 -9.24 2.26
N GLY A 171 13.86 -9.57 1.01
CA GLY A 171 12.92 -9.73 -0.10
C GLY A 171 12.10 -8.47 -0.40
N GLY A 172 12.62 -7.29 -0.03
CA GLY A 172 11.97 -5.99 -0.24
C GLY A 172 10.83 -5.65 0.72
N LEU A 173 10.64 -6.40 1.82
CA LEU A 173 9.64 -6.09 2.85
C LEU A 173 10.24 -6.26 4.25
N VAL A 174 10.53 -5.14 4.90
CA VAL A 174 11.06 -5.07 6.26
C VAL A 174 9.97 -4.64 7.23
N ARG A 175 9.91 -5.30 8.39
CA ARG A 175 8.98 -5.01 9.48
C ARG A 175 9.73 -5.04 10.80
N GLU A 176 9.77 -3.90 11.48
CA GLU A 176 10.48 -3.73 12.74
C GLU A 176 9.54 -3.15 13.80
N THR A 177 9.89 -3.35 15.07
CA THR A 177 9.18 -2.71 16.18
C THR A 177 10.14 -2.13 17.21
N ALA A 178 9.68 -1.12 17.95
CA ALA A 178 10.40 -0.59 19.11
C ALA A 178 9.41 -0.25 20.23
N ARG A 179 9.71 -0.67 21.46
CA ARG A 179 8.95 -0.23 22.63
C ARG A 179 9.26 1.23 22.95
N PHE A 180 8.21 1.98 23.28
CA PHE A 180 8.29 3.37 23.71
C PHE A 180 7.46 3.55 24.98
N GLY A 181 8.13 3.81 26.11
CA GLY A 181 7.48 3.78 27.42
C GLY A 181 6.93 2.39 27.79
N SER A 182 5.90 2.35 28.63
CA SER A 182 5.23 1.12 29.09
C SER A 182 4.23 0.57 28.08
N ASP A 183 3.49 1.45 27.40
CA ASP A 183 2.24 1.07 26.73
C ASP A 183 2.24 1.33 25.22
N THR A 184 3.29 1.95 24.68
CA THR A 184 3.38 2.25 23.23
C THR A 184 4.41 1.36 22.56
N THR A 185 4.04 0.82 21.39
CA THR A 185 4.97 0.19 20.47
C THR A 185 4.94 0.97 19.17
N ILE A 186 6.11 1.33 18.66
CA ILE A 186 6.29 1.93 17.34
C ILE A 186 6.51 0.79 16.36
N TYR A 187 5.70 0.74 15.32
CA TYR A 187 5.77 -0.22 14.23
C TYR A 187 6.39 0.48 13.03
N GLY A 188 7.44 -0.09 12.43
CA GLY A 188 8.14 0.47 11.27
C GLY A 188 8.11 -0.51 10.10
N LEU A 189 7.89 0.00 8.90
CA LEU A 189 7.83 -0.78 7.68
C LEU A 189 8.59 -0.09 6.55
N GLY A 190 9.38 -0.89 5.83
CA GLY A 190 10.00 -0.54 4.56
C GLY A 190 9.52 -1.53 3.51
N TRP A 191 8.99 -1.04 2.38
CA TRP A 191 8.49 -1.91 1.32
C TRP A 191 8.90 -1.40 -0.05
N CYS A 192 9.48 -2.26 -0.87
CA CYS A 192 9.94 -1.97 -2.23
C CYS A 192 9.17 -2.77 -3.28
N THR A 193 9.10 -2.23 -4.50
CA THR A 193 8.68 -3.00 -5.67
C THR A 193 9.76 -4.03 -6.02
N LYS A 194 9.36 -5.20 -6.51
CA LYS A 194 10.26 -6.35 -6.76
C LYS A 194 11.07 -6.23 -8.06
N ASP A 195 10.84 -5.19 -8.86
CA ASP A 195 11.58 -4.96 -10.10
C ASP A 195 12.98 -4.38 -9.85
N ILE A 196 13.20 -3.69 -8.72
CA ILE A 196 14.49 -3.06 -8.38
C ILE A 196 15.40 -4.00 -7.57
N THR A 197 16.71 -3.69 -7.54
CA THR A 197 17.68 -4.49 -6.77
C THR A 197 17.55 -4.27 -5.25
N ALA A 198 18.11 -5.17 -4.45
CA ALA A 198 18.17 -4.99 -3.00
C ALA A 198 18.92 -3.70 -2.60
N ALA A 199 20.02 -3.37 -3.30
CA ALA A 199 20.75 -2.14 -3.06
C ALA A 199 19.90 -0.89 -3.35
N ASP A 200 19.20 -0.88 -4.49
CA ASP A 200 18.29 0.23 -4.85
C ASP A 200 17.11 0.32 -3.87
N CYS A 201 16.62 -0.81 -3.38
CA CYS A 201 15.57 -0.85 -2.35
C CYS A 201 16.05 -0.18 -1.05
N GLY A 202 17.24 -0.54 -0.55
CA GLY A 202 17.84 0.09 0.62
C GLY A 202 18.01 1.60 0.46
N LEU A 203 18.50 2.05 -0.71
CA LEU A 203 18.64 3.47 -1.02
C LEU A 203 17.28 4.20 -1.07
N CYS A 204 16.29 3.62 -1.74
CA CYS A 204 14.95 4.21 -1.86
C CYS A 204 14.28 4.35 -0.49
N VAL A 205 14.33 3.30 0.35
CA VAL A 205 13.76 3.36 1.70
C VAL A 205 14.53 4.34 2.57
N ALA A 206 15.86 4.42 2.46
CA ALA A 206 16.64 5.43 3.17
C ALA A 206 16.26 6.86 2.78
N GLN A 207 16.00 7.12 1.50
CA GLN A 207 15.47 8.41 1.03
C GLN A 207 14.09 8.69 1.62
N ALA A 208 13.20 7.69 1.68
CA ALA A 208 11.87 7.87 2.27
C ALA A 208 11.95 8.19 3.78
N VAL A 209 12.88 7.54 4.49
CA VAL A 209 13.16 7.80 5.91
C VAL A 209 13.77 9.19 6.14
N ALA A 210 14.53 9.71 5.17
CA ALA A 210 15.14 11.05 5.26
C ALA A 210 14.10 12.19 5.21
N GLU A 211 12.89 11.96 4.70
CA GLU A 211 11.79 12.93 4.71
C GLU A 211 11.13 13.08 6.10
N LEU A 212 11.20 12.04 6.93
CA LEU A 212 10.46 11.98 8.19
C LEU A 212 10.78 13.13 9.17
N PRO A 213 12.05 13.54 9.39
CA PRO A 213 12.36 14.65 10.29
C PRO A 213 11.79 16.00 9.84
N THR A 214 11.54 16.18 8.54
CA THR A 214 11.03 17.43 7.96
C THR A 214 9.51 17.48 8.03
N TYR A 215 8.84 16.39 7.64
CA TYR A 215 7.37 16.38 7.48
C TYR A 215 6.62 15.76 8.65
N CYS A 216 7.27 14.88 9.41
CA CYS A 216 6.62 14.03 10.41
C CYS A 216 7.13 14.29 11.83
N GLN A 217 7.85 15.40 12.05
CA GLN A 217 8.37 15.77 13.37
C GLN A 217 7.26 15.72 14.42
N PHE A 218 7.52 15.04 15.54
CA PHE A 218 6.62 14.88 16.68
C PHE A 218 5.35 14.06 16.41
N ARG A 219 5.12 13.58 15.19
CA ARG A 219 3.91 12.86 14.81
C ARG A 219 4.02 11.41 15.25
N ARG A 220 2.90 10.86 15.72
CA ARG A 220 2.83 9.46 16.14
C ARG A 220 2.67 8.47 14.97
N GLY A 221 2.60 8.97 13.74
CA GLY A 221 2.49 8.17 12.54
C GLY A 221 2.85 8.96 11.30
N CYS A 222 3.47 8.29 10.32
CA CYS A 222 3.75 8.89 9.03
C CYS A 222 3.97 7.85 7.95
N ARG A 223 3.65 8.21 6.71
CA ARG A 223 3.88 7.39 5.52
C ARG A 223 4.53 8.25 4.45
N VAL A 224 5.60 7.76 3.86
CA VAL A 224 6.28 8.36 2.70
C VAL A 224 6.25 7.34 1.58
N LEU A 225 5.52 7.66 0.51
CA LEU A 225 5.23 6.75 -0.60
C LEU A 225 5.88 7.28 -1.88
N TYR A 226 6.85 6.53 -2.39
CA TYR A 226 7.41 6.71 -3.73
C TYR A 226 6.81 5.72 -4.72
N SER A 227 7.28 5.73 -5.96
CA SER A 227 6.81 4.81 -7.00
C SER A 227 7.52 3.46 -6.99
N SER A 228 8.67 3.35 -6.31
CA SER A 228 9.42 2.09 -6.18
C SER A 228 9.59 1.61 -4.73
N CYS A 229 9.27 2.44 -3.74
CA CYS A 229 9.29 2.04 -2.34
C CYS A 229 8.41 2.92 -1.44
N MET A 230 8.30 2.52 -0.18
CA MET A 230 7.71 3.33 0.88
C MET A 230 8.38 3.09 2.23
N ALA A 231 8.30 4.11 3.09
CA ALA A 231 8.57 4.02 4.51
C ALA A 231 7.31 4.40 5.29
N ARG A 232 6.99 3.63 6.33
CA ARG A 232 5.84 3.91 7.21
C ARG A 232 6.19 3.60 8.65
N TYR A 233 5.80 4.48 9.56
CA TYR A 233 5.73 4.15 10.97
C TYR A 233 4.39 4.55 11.57
N GLU A 234 3.96 3.81 12.59
CA GLU A 234 2.72 4.07 13.33
C GLU A 234 2.85 3.58 14.78
N THR A 235 1.98 4.04 15.68
CA THR A 235 1.86 3.51 17.05
C THR A 235 0.80 2.41 17.21
N TYR A 236 0.30 1.85 16.11
CA TYR A 236 -0.68 0.76 16.08
C TYR A 236 -0.21 -0.31 15.08
N PRO A 237 -0.59 -1.58 15.27
CA PRO A 237 -0.19 -2.64 14.34
C PRO A 237 -0.89 -2.47 12.98
N PHE A 238 -0.12 -2.52 11.89
CA PHE A 238 -0.65 -2.38 10.51
C PHE A 238 -0.07 -3.40 9.51
N PHE A 239 0.80 -4.29 9.97
CA PHE A 239 1.35 -5.40 9.19
C PHE A 239 1.08 -6.73 9.90
N PHE A 240 1.04 -7.81 9.12
CA PHE A 240 0.74 -9.14 9.61
C PHE A 240 1.99 -9.84 10.16
N PRO A 241 1.84 -10.82 11.09
CA PRO A 241 0.61 -11.10 11.83
C PRO A 241 0.25 -9.93 12.75
N VAL A 242 -1.02 -9.54 12.79
CA VAL A 242 -1.49 -8.46 13.67
C VAL A 242 -1.45 -9.00 15.10
N SER A 243 -0.46 -8.56 15.89
CA SER A 243 -0.32 -8.98 17.28
C SER A 243 -1.24 -8.15 18.19
N GLY A 244 -2.22 -8.79 18.83
CA GLY A 244 -3.03 -8.22 19.91
C GLY A 244 -4.45 -7.78 19.50
N ALA A 245 -5.36 -7.80 20.48
CA ALA A 245 -6.82 -7.59 20.35
C ALA A 245 -7.26 -6.17 19.94
N ALA A 246 -6.34 -5.31 19.47
CA ALA A 246 -6.71 -4.08 18.77
C ALA A 246 -7.03 -4.44 17.31
N ALA A 247 -8.12 -5.19 17.12
CA ALA A 247 -8.77 -5.29 15.84
C ALA A 247 -9.01 -3.86 15.36
N ALA A 248 -8.38 -3.52 14.23
CA ALA A 248 -8.65 -2.38 13.36
C ALA A 248 -9.75 -1.45 13.87
N ASP A 249 -9.42 -0.57 14.82
CA ASP A 249 -10.29 0.57 15.08
C ASP A 249 -10.17 1.43 13.82
N SER A 250 -11.33 1.62 13.20
CA SER A 250 -11.53 2.01 11.80
C SER A 250 -10.86 3.31 11.34
N HIS A 251 -10.15 4.06 12.22
CA HIS A 251 -9.36 5.22 11.85
C HIS A 251 -8.17 5.41 12.78
N ALA A 252 -7.07 4.74 12.49
CA ALA A 252 -5.82 5.02 13.16
C ALA A 252 -5.21 6.34 12.62
N GLY A 253 -5.72 7.45 13.15
CA GLY A 253 -5.34 8.84 12.83
C GLY A 253 -6.08 9.48 11.66
N GLU A 254 -6.49 10.74 11.81
CA GLU A 254 -6.67 11.62 10.65
C GLU A 254 -5.29 11.92 10.06
N TYR A 255 -5.17 11.95 8.73
CA TYR A 255 -3.91 12.24 8.05
C TYR A 255 -4.02 13.52 7.23
N GLU A 256 -3.00 14.37 7.34
CA GLU A 256 -2.74 15.42 6.37
C GLU A 256 -1.94 14.86 5.19
N LYS A 257 -2.25 15.31 3.98
CA LYS A 257 -1.64 14.81 2.73
C LYS A 257 -0.75 15.88 2.10
N VAL A 258 0.51 15.55 1.84
CA VAL A 258 1.47 16.40 1.12
C VAL A 258 1.97 15.66 -0.12
N ILE A 259 2.11 16.38 -1.24
CA ILE A 259 2.65 15.85 -2.50
C ILE A 259 3.89 16.64 -2.86
N LEU A 260 5.00 15.94 -3.13
CA LEU A 260 6.24 16.52 -3.62
C LEU A 260 6.54 15.99 -5.02
N ASN A 261 6.95 16.90 -5.91
CA ASN A 261 7.46 16.55 -7.23
C ASN A 261 8.95 16.87 -7.23
N HIS A 262 9.78 15.84 -7.24
CA HIS A 262 11.23 15.97 -7.39
C HIS A 262 11.52 15.93 -8.90
N THR A 263 11.94 17.08 -9.43
CA THR A 263 12.37 17.25 -10.83
C THR A 263 13.75 16.70 -11.07
#